data_AF-A0A9X3K702-F1
#
_entry.id   AF-A0A9X3K702-F1
#
_cell.length_a   1.000
_cell.length_b   1.000
_cell.length_c   1.000
_cell.angle_alpha   90.00
_cell.angle_beta   90.00
_cell.angle_gamma   90.00
#
_symmetry.space_group_name_H-M   'P 1'
#
loop_
_entity.id
_entity.type
_entity.pdbx_description
1 polymer ?
#
loop_
_entity_poly.entity_id
_entity_poly.type
_entity_poly.pdbx_seq_one_letter_code
_entity_poly.pdbx_strand_id
1 'polypeptide(L)' 'MKKYNRLELIGFALLVIGTLFWLSEEYFLIESLVSVYTIAQFVFWIGLFIWALGYMLREKEQKDQPKVN' A
#
# COMPACT_ATOMS: atom_id res chain seq x y z
N MET A 1 -0.57 21.18 -10.58
CA MET A 1 -1.29 20.20 -9.72
C MET A 1 -0.39 18.99 -9.55
N LYS A 2 -0.09 18.55 -8.31
CA LYS A 2 0.72 17.34 -8.07
C LYS A 2 0.01 16.15 -8.74
N LYS A 3 0.63 15.53 -9.74
CA LYS A 3 0.12 14.29 -10.34
C LYS A 3 0.15 13.22 -9.24
N TYR A 4 -1.01 12.88 -8.69
CA TYR A 4 -1.11 11.74 -7.80
C TYR A 4 -0.76 10.49 -8.60
N ASN A 5 0.29 9.78 -8.17
CA ASN A 5 0.64 8.52 -8.79
C ASN A 5 -0.41 7.49 -8.41
N ARG A 6 -1.25 7.07 -9.37
CA ARG A 6 -2.31 6.09 -9.15
C ARG A 6 -1.76 4.81 -8.53
N LEU A 7 -0.53 4.42 -8.87
CA LEU A 7 0.16 3.27 -8.30
C LEU A 7 0.41 3.43 -6.79
N GLU A 8 0.87 4.60 -6.35
CA GLU A 8 1.08 4.91 -4.94
C GLU A 8 -0.26 4.89 -4.19
N LEU A 9 -1.32 5.46 -4.77
CA LEU A 9 -2.65 5.43 -4.17
C LEU A 9 -3.20 4.00 -4.02
N ILE A 10 -3.04 3.15 -5.04
CA ILE A 10 -3.49 1.75 -5.01
C ILE A 10 -2.71 0.97 -3.96
N GLY A 11 -1.38 1.11 -3.93
CA GLY A 11 -0.54 0.46 -2.92
C GLY A 11 -0.91 0.91 -1.50
N PHE A 12 -1.17 2.21 -1.31
CA PHE A 12 -1.60 2.75 -0.02
C PHE A 12 -2.98 2.22 0.41
N ALA A 13 -3.93 2.09 -0.52
CA ALA A 13 -5.24 1.52 -0.21
C ALA A 13 -5.13 0.06 0.25
N LEU A 14 -4.29 -0.74 -0.43
CA LEU A 14 -4.03 -2.13 -0.04
C LEU A 14 -3.36 -2.23 1.34
N LEU A 15 -2.44 -1.31 1.66
CA LEU A 15 -1.84 -1.22 3.00
C LEU A 15 -2.90 -0.97 4.07
N VAL A 16 -3.77 0.03 3.87
CA VAL A 16 -4.83 0.35 4.84
C VAL A 16 -5.74 -0.85 5.05
N ILE A 17 -6.16 -1.53 3.99
CA ILE A 17 -7.00 -2.73 4.08
C ILE A 17 -6.27 -3.82 4.87
N GLY A 18 -5.03 -4.15 4.51
CA GLY A 18 -4.24 -5.16 5.21
C GLY A 18 -4.04 -4.86 6.69
N THR A 19 -3.76 -3.60 7.03
CA THR A 19 -3.62 -3.16 8.44
C THR A 19 -4.93 -3.27 9.21
N LEU A 20 -6.08 -2.92 8.60
CA LEU A 20 -7.38 -3.07 9.25
C LEU A 20 -7.71 -4.54 9.54
N PHE A 21 -7.38 -5.45 8.62
CA PHE A 21 -7.54 -6.88 8.85
C PHE A 21 -6.59 -7.41 9.92
N TRP A 22 -5.35 -6.94 9.97
CA TRP A 22 -4.42 -7.32 11.03
C TRP A 22 -4.89 -6.83 12.41
N LEU A 23 -5.38 -5.59 12.50
CA LEU A 23 -6.06 -5.08 13.70
C LEU A 23 -7.28 -5.92 14.08
N SER A 24 -8.09 -6.31 13.10
CA SER A 24 -9.25 -7.17 13.34
C SER A 24 -8.84 -8.54 13.90
N GLU A 25 -7.76 -9.14 13.40
CA GLU A 25 -7.23 -10.41 13.91
C GLU A 25 -6.74 -10.29 15.36
N GLU A 26 -6.01 -9.22 15.67
CA GLU A 26 -5.44 -8.96 17.00
C GLU A 26 -6.54 -8.73 18.07
N TYR A 27 -7.56 -7.93 17.75
CA TYR A 27 -8.58 -7.51 18.73
C TYR A 27 -9.88 -8.33 18.69
N PHE A 28 -10.21 -8.90 17.53
CA PHE A 28 -11.48 -9.60 17.25
C PHE A 28 -11.19 -10.89 16.49
N LEU A 29 -10.40 -11.78 17.08
CA LEU A 29 -10.05 -13.06 16.47
C LEU A 29 -11.34 -13.87 16.24
N ILE A 30 -11.74 -13.96 14.97
CA ILE A 30 -12.87 -14.75 14.51
C ILE A 30 -12.27 -15.97 13.83
N GLU A 31 -12.41 -17.15 14.44
CA GLU A 31 -11.81 -18.40 13.96
C GLU A 31 -12.22 -18.74 12.52
N SER A 32 -13.44 -18.38 12.10
CA SER A 32 -13.92 -18.61 10.73
C SER A 32 -13.21 -17.74 9.68
N LEU A 33 -12.52 -16.68 10.09
CA LEU A 33 -11.80 -15.75 9.22
C LEU A 33 -10.29 -16.01 9.14
N VAL A 34 -9.75 -17.07 9.77
CA VAL A 34 -8.31 -17.40 9.75
C VAL A 34 -7.71 -17.42 8.34
N SER A 35 -8.43 -18.00 7.37
CA SER A 35 -8.00 -18.02 5.97
C SER A 35 -7.95 -16.60 5.37
N VAL A 36 -8.92 -15.76 5.72
CA VAL A 36 -8.99 -14.36 5.27
C VAL A 36 -7.86 -13.54 5.88
N TYR A 37 -7.52 -13.73 7.16
CA TYR A 37 -6.39 -13.04 7.80
C TYR A 37 -5.06 -13.39 7.14
N THR A 38 -4.85 -14.66 6.80
CA THR A 38 -3.67 -15.09 6.04
C THR A 38 -3.57 -14.36 4.70
N ILE A 39 -4.67 -14.31 3.94
CA ILE A 39 -4.73 -13.60 2.65
C ILE A 39 -4.50 -12.09 2.85
N ALA A 40 -5.08 -11.50 3.89
CA ALA A 40 -4.92 -10.09 4.20
C ALA A 40 -3.45 -9.72 4.50
N GLN A 41 -2.70 -10.61 5.14
CA GLN A 41 -1.27 -10.43 5.35
C GLN A 41 -0.50 -10.41 4.02
N PHE A 42 -0.84 -11.28 3.07
CA PHE A 42 -0.27 -11.22 1.71
C PHE A 42 -0.65 -9.91 0.99
N VAL A 43 -1.92 -9.49 1.10
CA VAL A 43 -2.40 -8.23 0.53
C VAL A 43 -1.64 -7.04 1.10
N PHE A 44 -1.34 -7.04 2.40
CA PHE A 44 -0.54 -6.00 3.04
C PHE A 44 0.86 -5.91 2.42
N TRP A 45 1.58 -7.04 2.31
CA TRP A 45 2.92 -7.07 1.72
C TRP A 45 2.93 -6.64 0.25
N ILE A 46 1.93 -7.06 -0.52
CA ILE A 46 1.76 -6.64 -1.92
C ILE A 46 1.48 -5.13 -1.99
N GLY A 47 0.61 -4.62 -1.12
CA GLY A 47 0.31 -3.19 -1.01
C GLY A 47 1.56 -2.37 -0.71
N LEU A 48 2.38 -2.82 0.25
CA LEU A 48 3.66 -2.21 0.61
C LEU A 48 4.59 -2.13 -0.60
N PHE A 49 4.72 -3.24 -1.34
CA PHE A 49 5.57 -3.33 -2.52
C PHE A 49 5.12 -2.38 -3.63
N ILE A 50 3.82 -2.37 -3.95
CA ILE A 50 3.24 -1.50 -4.98
C ILE A 50 3.38 -0.02 -4.58
N TRP A 51 3.15 0.30 -3.32
CA TRP A 51 3.32 1.66 -2.79
C TRP A 51 4.78 2.12 -2.91
N ALA A 52 5.73 1.29 -2.49
CA ALA A 52 7.17 1.57 -2.58
C ALA A 52 7.62 1.78 -4.03
N LEU A 53 7.16 0.95 -4.96
CA LEU A 53 7.41 1.14 -6.39
C LEU A 53 6.84 2.46 -6.91
N GLY A 54 5.63 2.82 -6.50
CA GLY A 54 4.99 4.07 -6.88
C GLY A 54 5.74 5.30 -6.36
N TYR A 55 6.23 5.20 -5.13
CA TYR A 55 7.07 6.22 -4.50
C TYR A 55 8.42 6.38 -5.24
N MET A 56 9.11 5.27 -5.53
CA MET A 56 10.38 5.30 -6.27
C MET A 56 10.23 5.88 -7.68
N LEU A 57 9.14 5.53 -8.38
CA LEU A 57 8.86 6.06 -9.72
C LEU A 57 8.62 7.56 -9.66
N ARG A 58 7.86 8.03 -8.66
CA ARG A 58 7.61 9.45 -8.42
C ARG A 58 8.90 10.21 -8.15
N GLU A 59 9.81 9.65 -7.36
CA GLU A 59 11.11 10.28 -7.08
C GLU A 59 11.99 10.38 -8.32
N LYS A 60 11.98 9.36 -9.21
CA LYS A 60 12.69 9.43 -10.49
C LYS A 60 12.12 10.55 -11.38
N GLU A 61 10.81 10.61 -11.54
CA GLU A 61 10.15 11.66 -12.35
C GLU A 61 10.44 13.07 -11.82
N GLN A 62 10.55 13.25 -10.50
CA GLN A 62 10.91 14.54 -9.90
C GLN A 62 12.38 14.91 -10.05
N LYS A 63 13.28 13.92 -10.18
CA LYS A 63 14.72 14.16 -10.43
C LYS A 63 15.01 14.47 -11.90
N ASP A 64 14.23 13.91 -12.82
CA ASP A 64 14.39 14.11 -14.27
C ASP A 64 13.71 15.38 -14.80
N GLN A 65 12.80 16.00 -14.04
CA GLN A 65 12.32 17.35 -14.38
C GLN A 65 13.36 18.39 -13.95
N PRO A 66 13.97 19.15 -14.89
CA PRO A 66 14.92 20.19 -14.53
C PRO A 66 14.19 21.20 -13.65
N LYS A 67 14.79 21.52 -12.50
CA LYS A 67 14.41 22.69 -11.72
C LYS A 67 14.64 23.91 -12.61
N VAL A 68 13.60 24.36 -13.31
CA VAL A 68 13.58 25.66 -13.96
C VAL A 68 13.54 26.67 -12.82
N ASN A 69 14.73 27.09 -12.40
CA ASN A 69 14.95 28.25 -11.55
C ASN A 69 15.04 29.49 -12.43
#